data_AF-A0A9P6SIC3-F1
#
_entry.id   AF-A0A9P6SIC3-F1
#
_cell.length_a   1.000
_cell.length_b   1.000
_cell.length_c   1.000
_cell.angle_alpha   90.00
_cell.angle_beta   90.00
_cell.angle_gamma   90.00
#
_symmetry.space_group_name_H-M   'P 1'
#
loop_
_entity.id
_entity.type
_entity.pdbx_description
1 polymer ?
#
loop_
_entity_poly.entity_id
_entity_poly.type
_entity_poly.pdbx_seq_one_letter_code
_entity_poly.pdbx_strand_id
1 'polypeptide(L)'
;MSSALLRLTLFTKTNCGLCTTAKEALTRVPFHLDQIDIYAPGQEAAQKYMFDVPVVELDGRVAMMHRIDEPKLIDILHDAQKKSQK
;
A
#
# COMPACT_ATOMS: atom_id res chain seq x y z
N MET A 1 -7.76 17.66 -17.60
CA MET A 1 -6.62 17.28 -16.75
C MET A 1 -7.16 16.32 -15.71
N SER A 2 -7.11 15.02 -15.99
CA SER A 2 -7.71 14.01 -15.12
C SER A 2 -6.75 12.82 -15.06
N SER A 3 -5.55 13.03 -14.52
CA SER A 3 -4.76 11.90 -14.05
C SER A 3 -5.47 11.40 -12.80
N ALA A 4 -6.25 10.32 -12.94
CA ALA A 4 -6.79 9.61 -11.80
C ALA A 4 -5.59 9.14 -10.95
N LEU A 5 -5.35 9.79 -9.82
CA LEU A 5 -4.35 9.34 -8.87
C LEU A 5 -4.83 8.00 -8.31
N LEU A 6 -4.05 6.94 -8.55
CA LEU A 6 -4.34 5.61 -8.01
C LEU A 6 -4.44 5.67 -6.49
N ARG A 7 -5.43 4.97 -5.92
CA ARG A 7 -5.55 4.81 -4.47
C ARG A 7 -4.72 3.64 -4.01
N LEU A 8 -3.82 3.87 -3.08
CA LEU A 8 -2.99 2.85 -2.46
C LEU A 8 -3.30 2.83 -0.97
N THR A 9 -3.81 1.70 -0.49
CA THR A 9 -4.13 1.49 0.93
C THR A 9 -3.04 0.62 1.54
N LEU A 10 -2.30 1.18 2.48
CA LEU A 10 -1.26 0.49 3.23
C LEU A 10 -1.79 0.11 4.60
N PHE A 11 -1.99 -1.19 4.81
CA PHE A 11 -2.25 -1.77 6.12
C PHE A 11 -0.93 -1.94 6.86
N THR A 12 -0.78 -1.17 7.93
CA THR A 12 0.43 -1.13 8.75
C THR A 12 0.12 -1.53 10.19
N LYS A 13 1.17 -1.85 10.94
CA LYS A 13 1.11 -2.00 12.39
C LYS A 13 2.19 -1.17 13.05
N THR A 14 1.95 -0.76 14.29
CA THR A 14 2.94 -0.12 15.16
C THR A 14 4.19 -1.01 15.26
N ASN A 15 5.36 -0.44 14.95
CA ASN A 15 6.68 -1.07 15.02
C ASN A 15 7.05 -2.06 13.88
N CYS A 16 6.93 -1.63 12.61
CA CYS A 16 7.36 -2.43 11.46
C CYS A 16 8.42 -1.69 10.63
N GLY A 17 9.67 -2.16 10.64
CA GLY A 17 10.77 -1.57 9.86
C GLY A 17 10.54 -1.59 8.34
N LEU A 18 9.75 -2.55 7.85
CA LEU A 18 9.35 -2.65 6.44
C LEU A 18 8.43 -1.51 5.99
N CYS A 19 7.70 -0.88 6.93
CA CYS A 19 6.82 0.24 6.62
C CYS A 19 7.59 1.54 6.36
N THR A 20 8.81 1.69 6.89
CA THR A 20 9.66 2.86 6.66
C THR A 20 10.11 2.91 5.20
N THR A 21 10.65 1.79 4.71
CA THR A 21 11.04 1.60 3.29
C THR A 21 9.84 1.81 2.36
N ALA A 22 8.68 1.24 2.70
CA ALA A 22 7.46 1.48 1.92
C ALA A 22 7.13 2.97 1.83
N LYS A 23 7.15 3.71 2.95
CA LYS A 23 6.89 5.16 2.97
C LYS A 23 7.86 5.96 2.09
N GLU A 24 9.14 5.61 2.09
CA GLU A 24 10.15 6.28 1.26
C GLU A 24 9.92 6.06 -0.24
N ALA A 25 9.57 4.84 -0.65
CA ALA A 25 9.11 4.54 -2.02
C ALA A 25 7.95 5.44 -2.42
N LEU A 26 6.98 5.53 -1.50
CA LEU A 26 5.69 6.16 -1.69
C LEU A 26 5.84 7.69 -1.82
N THR A 27 6.83 8.32 -1.18
CA THR A 27 7.12 9.74 -1.40
C THR A 27 7.59 10.10 -2.82
N ARG A 28 8.05 9.13 -3.64
CA ARG A 28 8.60 9.39 -4.98
C ARG A 28 7.57 9.40 -6.10
N VAL A 29 6.34 8.95 -5.87
CA VAL A 29 5.33 8.79 -6.91
C VAL A 29 4.06 9.55 -6.51
N PRO A 30 3.39 10.29 -7.42
CA PRO A 30 2.13 10.94 -7.13
C PRO A 30 0.97 9.93 -7.17
N PHE A 31 0.51 9.51 -6.00
CA PHE A 31 -0.68 8.66 -5.81
C PHE A 31 -1.33 8.98 -4.46
N HIS A 32 -2.51 8.43 -4.21
CA HIS A 32 -3.25 8.65 -2.97
C HIS A 32 -2.89 7.56 -1.96
N LEU A 33 -2.13 7.88 -0.91
CA LEU A 33 -1.78 6.93 0.14
C LEU A 33 -2.78 6.97 1.28
N ASP A 34 -3.54 5.91 1.47
CA ASP A 34 -4.37 5.69 2.65
C ASP A 34 -3.65 4.74 3.60
N GLN A 35 -3.22 5.25 4.75
CA GLN A 35 -2.55 4.44 5.76
C GLN A 35 -3.56 3.97 6.81
N ILE A 36 -3.78 2.67 6.87
CA ILE A 36 -4.74 2.06 7.79
C ILE A 36 -3.98 1.24 8.82
N ASP A 37 -4.13 1.57 10.10
CA ASP A 37 -3.58 0.75 11.16
C ASP A 37 -4.53 -0.42 11.43
N ILE A 38 -4.02 -1.65 11.28
CA ILE A 38 -4.84 -2.84 11.52
C ILE A 38 -5.24 -2.97 13.00
N TYR A 39 -4.52 -2.34 13.93
CA TYR A 39 -4.86 -2.31 15.36
C TYR A 39 -5.83 -1.17 15.72
N ALA A 40 -6.31 -0.40 14.73
CA ALA A 40 -7.28 0.65 14.97
C ALA A 40 -8.57 0.06 15.61
N PRO A 41 -9.14 0.74 16.62
CA PRO A 41 -10.33 0.26 17.31
C PRO A 41 -11.49 0.14 16.31
N GLY A 42 -12.07 -1.07 16.22
CA GLY A 42 -13.19 -1.36 15.31
C GLY A 42 -12.83 -2.10 14.02
N GLN A 43 -11.56 -2.50 13.83
CA GLN A 43 -11.15 -3.30 12.66
C GLN A 43 -11.01 -4.79 13.00
N GLU A 44 -11.88 -5.63 12.40
CA GLU A 44 -11.70 -7.09 12.38
C GLU A 44 -10.51 -7.52 11.48
N ALA A 45 -10.05 -6.61 10.62
CA ALA A 45 -8.84 -6.76 9.81
C ALA A 45 -7.59 -7.03 10.67
N ALA A 46 -7.57 -6.56 11.93
CA ALA A 46 -6.54 -6.89 12.91
C ALA A 46 -6.30 -8.39 13.00
N GLN A 47 -7.36 -9.17 13.20
CA GLN A 47 -7.25 -10.61 13.42
C GLN A 47 -6.96 -11.37 12.13
N LYS A 48 -7.37 -10.82 10.99
CA LYS A 48 -7.23 -11.48 9.68
C LYS A 48 -5.88 -11.20 9.03
N TYR A 49 -5.34 -10.00 9.22
CA TYR A 49 -4.09 -9.54 8.60
C TYR A 49 -2.95 -9.35 9.61
N MET A 50 -3.12 -9.60 10.92
CA MET A 50 -2.04 -9.50 11.92
C MET A 50 -0.78 -10.30 11.58
N PHE A 51 -0.95 -11.44 10.89
CA PHE A 51 0.15 -12.30 10.46
C PHE A 51 0.65 -11.94 9.04
N ASP A 52 -0.22 -11.38 8.20
CA ASP A 52 0.07 -11.03 6.81
C ASP A 52 0.55 -9.59 6.60
N VAL A 53 0.48 -8.73 7.62
CA VAL A 53 1.00 -7.37 7.54
C VAL A 53 2.52 -7.35 7.39
N PRO A 54 3.06 -6.43 6.57
CA PRO A 54 2.38 -5.34 5.84
C PRO A 54 1.59 -5.80 4.61
N VAL A 55 0.35 -5.29 4.44
CA VAL A 55 -0.50 -5.52 3.27
C VAL A 55 -0.68 -4.22 2.50
N VAL A 56 -0.51 -4.26 1.19
CA VAL A 56 -0.72 -3.14 0.28
C VAL A 56 -1.84 -3.49 -0.68
N GLU A 57 -2.87 -2.67 -0.70
CA GLU A 57 -3.93 -2.69 -1.70
C GLU A 57 -3.77 -1.51 -2.64
N LEU A 58 -3.99 -1.75 -3.92
CA LEU A 58 -3.94 -0.78 -4.99
C LEU A 58 -5.30 -0.82 -5.70
N ASP A 59 -6.01 0.30 -5.67
CA ASP A 59 -7.35 0.48 -6.22
C ASP A 59 -8.36 -0.59 -5.73
N GLY A 60 -8.25 -0.97 -4.45
CA GLY A 60 -9.06 -2.02 -3.83
C GLY A 60 -8.67 -3.44 -4.22
N ARG A 61 -7.49 -3.65 -4.81
CA ARG A 61 -6.92 -4.98 -5.08
C ARG A 61 -5.64 -5.17 -4.29
N VAL A 62 -5.51 -6.29 -3.57
CA VAL A 62 -4.26 -6.66 -2.90
C VAL A 62 -3.13 -6.77 -3.92
N ALA A 63 -2.18 -5.85 -3.84
CA ALA A 63 -0.99 -5.81 -4.69
C ALA A 63 0.13 -6.63 -4.05
N MET A 64 0.33 -6.49 -2.74
CA MET A 64 1.47 -7.10 -2.02
C MET A 64 1.08 -7.40 -0.57
N MET A 65 1.60 -8.48 0.00
CA MET A 65 1.48 -8.83 1.42
C MET A 65 2.75 -9.53 1.90
N HIS A 66 2.98 -9.60 3.22
CA HIS A 66 4.18 -10.13 3.89
C HIS A 66 5.51 -9.42 3.61
N ARG A 67 5.83 -9.10 2.35
CA ARG A 67 7.12 -8.53 1.94
C ARG A 67 6.91 -7.34 1.01
N ILE A 68 7.26 -6.15 1.49
CA ILE A 68 7.27 -4.93 0.70
C ILE A 68 8.71 -4.63 0.30
N ASP A 69 9.05 -4.92 -0.95
CA ASP A 69 10.30 -4.48 -1.55
C ASP A 69 10.04 -3.14 -2.26
N GLU A 70 10.73 -2.08 -1.83
CA GLU A 70 10.66 -0.73 -2.41
C GLU A 70 10.67 -0.72 -3.96
N PRO A 71 11.63 -1.37 -4.64
CA PRO A 71 11.69 -1.33 -6.10
C PRO A 71 10.52 -2.06 -6.76
N LYS A 72 10.00 -3.15 -6.17
CA LYS A 72 8.81 -3.84 -6.70
C LYS A 72 7.56 -3.02 -6.51
N LEU A 73 7.42 -2.34 -5.38
CA LEU A 73 6.26 -1.50 -5.11
C LEU A 73 6.17 -0.37 -6.14
N ILE A 74 7.30 0.29 -6.43
CA ILE A 74 7.39 1.33 -7.47
C ILE A 74 7.06 0.76 -8.85
N ASP A 75 7.55 -0.45 -9.18
CA ASP A 75 7.28 -1.08 -10.47
C ASP A 75 5.78 -1.40 -10.66
N ILE A 76 5.15 -1.98 -9.64
CA ILE A 76 3.70 -2.26 -9.63
C ILE A 76 2.89 -0.95 -9.74
N LEU A 77 3.29 0.09 -9.01
CA LEU A 77 2.67 1.41 -9.07
C LEU A 77 2.74 2.02 -10.48
N HIS A 78 3.91 1.98 -11.11
CA HIS A 78 4.10 2.45 -12.48
C HIS A 78 3.29 1.63 -13.49
N ASP A 79 3.24 0.31 -13.34
CA ASP A 79 2.44 -0.56 -14.19
C ASP A 79 0.93 -0.26 -14.06
N ALA A 80 0.47 -0.05 -12.82
CA ALA A 80 -0.91 0.33 -12.55
C ALA A 80 -1.28 1.71 -13.12
N GLN A 81 -0.38 2.71 -13.01
CA GLN A 81 -0.56 4.04 -13.59
C GLN A 81 -0.73 3.95 -15.11
N LYS A 82 0.07 3.09 -15.77
CA LYS A 82 -0.04 2.85 -17.22
C LYS A 82 -1.34 2.15 -17.60
N LYS A 83 -1.79 1.18 -16.81
CA LYS A 83 -3.04 0.44 -17.06
C LYS A 83 -4.29 1.31 -16.93
N SER A 84 -4.28 2.27 -16.00
CA SER A 84 -5.45 3.14 -15.77
C SER A 84 -5.63 4.25 -16.82
N GLN A 85 -4.67 4.44 -17.73
CA GLN A 85 -4.75 5.42 -18.82
C GLN A 85 -5.11 4.81 -20.18
N LYS A 86 -5.37 3.49 -20.27
CA LYS A 86 -5.58 2.78 -21.53
C LYS A 86 -7.03 2.34 -21.74
#